data_AF-A0A353Z3A4-F1
#
_entry.id   AF-A0A353Z3A4-F1
#
_cell.length_a   1.000
_cell.length_b   1.000
_cell.length_c   1.000
_cell.angle_alpha   90.00
_cell.angle_beta   90.00
_cell.angle_gamma   90.00
#
_symmetry.space_group_name_H-M   'P 1'
#
loop_
_entity.id
_entity.type
_entity.pdbx_description
1 polymer ?
#
loop_
_entity_poly.entity_id
_entity_poly.type
_entity_poly.pdbx_seq_one_letter_code
_entity_poly.pdbx_strand_id
1 'polypeptide(L)'
;MNKERQLIILIIILAIPTLFAFAKSDPPKVEKKIKLTEALADIDGYKVVRTSPLEDNIFTFLDLDDYIFRTYEKDGVQITLYIGFYYTADKVSAAHSPLVCFPGQGWTITEPEYGRQMVGDHQINYAQIDATLGNQKELIVYWYQSHDDTVTHVYRNKLNTFYNKIFNDDQQHAFVRISVPLNTISPEFEKNVVNDFMNEFYLDFVGFLNG
;
A
#
# COMPACT_ATOMS: atom_id res chain seq x y z
N MET A 1 -12.42 -29.12 -43.12
CA MET A 1 -11.64 -29.56 -41.94
C MET A 1 -12.54 -30.45 -41.10
N ASN A 2 -12.12 -31.66 -40.71
CA ASN A 2 -12.98 -32.60 -39.97
C ASN A 2 -13.29 -32.02 -38.57
N LYS A 3 -14.53 -32.14 -38.09
CA LYS A 3 -15.01 -31.61 -36.81
C LYS A 3 -14.16 -32.12 -35.63
N GLU A 4 -13.69 -33.36 -35.72
CA GLU A 4 -12.78 -33.96 -34.73
C GLU A 4 -11.44 -33.22 -34.66
N ARG A 5 -10.89 -32.83 -35.82
CA ARG A 5 -9.63 -32.09 -35.89
C ARG A 5 -9.77 -30.66 -35.35
N GLN A 6 -10.94 -30.03 -35.56
CA GLN A 6 -11.27 -28.74 -34.94
C GLN A 6 -11.38 -28.84 -33.41
N LEU A 7 -12.01 -29.90 -32.91
CA LEU A 7 -12.16 -30.13 -31.47
C LEU A 7 -10.80 -30.36 -30.79
N ILE A 8 -9.93 -31.16 -31.40
CA ILE A 8 -8.56 -31.41 -30.89
C ILE A 8 -7.74 -30.12 -30.85
N ILE A 9 -7.80 -29.31 -31.91
CA ILE A 9 -7.08 -28.02 -31.94
C ILE A 9 -7.60 -27.08 -30.84
N LEU A 10 -8.92 -27.02 -30.63
CA LEU A 10 -9.51 -26.20 -29.57
C LEU A 10 -9.06 -26.67 -28.18
N ILE A 11 -9.05 -27.98 -27.94
CA ILE A 11 -8.59 -28.58 -26.68
C ILE A 11 -7.12 -28.25 -26.44
N ILE A 12 -6.26 -28.36 -27.45
CA ILE A 12 -4.83 -28.02 -27.32
C ILE A 12 -4.64 -26.53 -27.04
N ILE A 13 -5.38 -25.65 -27.72
CA ILE A 13 -5.33 -24.19 -27.50
C ILE A 13 -5.79 -23.81 -26.09
N LEU A 14 -6.74 -24.54 -25.49
CA LEU A 14 -7.22 -24.27 -24.13
C LEU A 14 -6.38 -24.96 -23.06
N ALA A 15 -5.81 -26.14 -23.35
CA ALA A 15 -5.01 -26.93 -22.43
C ALA A 15 -3.60 -26.36 -22.24
N ILE A 16 -2.97 -25.82 -23.28
CA ILE A 16 -1.60 -25.27 -23.18
C ILE A 16 -1.53 -24.06 -22.24
N PRO A 17 -2.40 -23.03 -22.33
CA PRO A 17 -2.39 -21.89 -21.42
C PRO A 17 -2.70 -22.28 -19.98
N THR A 18 -3.60 -23.24 -19.77
CA THR A 18 -3.91 -23.76 -18.43
C THR A 18 -2.72 -24.52 -17.86
N LEU A 19 -2.09 -25.40 -18.64
CA LEU A 19 -0.89 -26.11 -18.18
C LEU A 19 0.27 -25.15 -17.85
N PHE A 20 0.49 -24.12 -18.69
CA PHE A 20 1.49 -23.09 -18.43
C PHE A 20 1.17 -22.26 -17.18
N ALA A 21 -0.11 -21.93 -16.95
CA ALA A 21 -0.53 -21.19 -15.76
C ALA A 21 -0.37 -22.00 -14.47
N PHE A 22 -0.59 -23.31 -14.51
CA PHE A 22 -0.37 -24.20 -13.36
C PHE A 22 1.10 -24.65 -13.19
N ALA A 23 1.90 -24.62 -14.26
CA ALA A 23 3.31 -25.00 -14.23
C ALA A 23 4.24 -23.86 -13.77
N LYS A 24 3.79 -22.60 -13.85
CA LYS A 24 4.47 -21.49 -13.16
C LYS A 24 4.35 -21.71 -11.66
N SER A 25 5.45 -22.13 -11.03
CA SER A 25 5.61 -22.08 -9.59
C SER A 25 5.45 -20.63 -9.14
N ASP A 26 4.87 -20.37 -7.96
CA ASP A 26 4.88 -19.04 -7.40
C ASP A 26 6.33 -18.53 -7.41
N PRO A 27 6.59 -17.30 -7.91
CA PRO A 27 7.94 -16.76 -7.95
C PRO A 27 8.54 -16.80 -6.54
N PRO A 28 9.85 -17.09 -6.40
CA PRO A 28 10.47 -17.23 -5.10
C PRO A 28 10.24 -15.96 -4.28
N LYS A 29 9.73 -16.14 -3.06
CA LYS A 29 9.54 -15.06 -2.08
C LYS A 29 10.90 -14.40 -1.83
N VAL A 30 11.07 -13.16 -2.31
CA VAL A 30 12.27 -12.38 -2.01
C VAL A 30 12.11 -11.82 -0.60
N GLU A 31 12.63 -12.54 0.39
CA GLU A 31 12.65 -12.06 1.77
C GLU A 31 13.57 -10.83 1.89
N LYS A 32 13.10 -9.79 2.59
CA LYS A 32 13.88 -8.57 2.81
C LYS A 32 14.96 -8.81 3.86
N LYS A 33 16.14 -8.25 3.62
CA LYS A 33 17.30 -8.36 4.53
C LYS A 33 17.12 -7.55 5.82
N ILE A 34 16.36 -6.47 5.75
CA ILE A 34 16.03 -5.58 6.86
C ILE A 34 14.51 -5.48 6.98
N LYS A 35 14.02 -5.10 8.16
CA LYS A 35 12.58 -4.85 8.37
C LYS A 35 12.22 -3.41 8.00
N LEU A 36 10.96 -3.15 7.66
CA LEU A 36 10.44 -1.80 7.43
C LEU A 36 10.68 -0.86 8.62
N THR A 37 10.54 -1.39 9.83
CA THR A 37 10.77 -0.63 11.07
C THR A 37 12.21 -0.14 11.24
N GLU A 38 13.16 -0.87 10.65
CA GLU A 38 14.60 -0.55 10.61
C GLU A 38 14.91 0.38 9.43
N ALA A 39 14.37 0.09 8.25
CA ALA A 39 14.54 0.93 7.06
C ALA A 39 14.02 2.37 7.27
N LEU A 40 12.96 2.52 8.07
CA LEU A 40 12.35 3.81 8.42
C LEU A 40 12.59 4.15 9.89
N ALA A 41 13.75 3.78 10.45
CA ALA A 41 14.11 4.11 11.83
C ALA A 41 14.35 5.62 12.01
N ASP A 42 15.10 6.21 11.08
CA ASP A 42 15.55 7.60 11.11
C ASP A 42 15.03 8.32 9.86
N ILE A 43 13.96 9.09 10.01
CA ILE A 43 13.46 9.99 8.95
C ILE A 43 14.00 11.39 9.25
N ASP A 44 14.66 12.03 8.28
CA ASP A 44 15.38 13.28 8.54
C ASP A 44 14.46 14.39 9.09
N GLY A 45 14.92 15.05 10.15
CA GLY A 45 14.16 16.06 10.87
C GLY A 45 12.94 15.57 11.66
N TYR A 46 12.63 14.27 11.67
CA TYR A 46 11.49 13.68 12.39
C TYR A 46 11.97 12.76 13.51
N LYS A 47 11.53 13.04 14.75
CA LYS A 47 11.81 12.15 15.89
C LYS A 47 10.68 11.12 16.05
N VAL A 48 11.03 9.88 16.39
CA VAL A 48 10.05 8.86 16.77
C VAL A 48 9.49 9.18 18.15
N VAL A 49 8.17 9.37 18.24
CA VAL A 49 7.49 9.59 19.53
C VAL A 49 6.75 8.36 20.03
N ARG A 50 6.28 7.50 19.12
CA ARG A 50 5.57 6.27 19.50
C ARG A 50 5.68 5.21 18.42
N THR A 51 5.99 3.98 18.79
CA THR A 51 5.79 2.81 17.92
C THR A 51 4.61 2.01 18.47
N SER A 52 3.63 1.72 17.61
CA SER A 52 2.39 1.04 17.99
C SER A 52 2.40 -0.36 17.40
N PRO A 53 2.64 -1.42 18.19
CA PRO A 53 2.53 -2.77 17.67
C PRO A 53 1.08 -3.04 17.24
N LEU A 54 0.89 -3.70 16.10
CA LEU A 54 -0.38 -4.31 15.76
C LEU A 54 -0.63 -5.50 16.69
N GLU A 55 -1.87 -5.68 17.12
CA GLU A 55 -2.27 -6.91 17.79
C GLU A 55 -2.12 -8.11 16.85
N ASP A 56 -1.70 -9.27 17.38
CA ASP A 56 -1.38 -10.46 16.57
C ASP A 56 -2.54 -10.94 15.69
N ASN A 57 -3.77 -10.79 16.19
CA ASN A 57 -5.01 -11.06 15.45
C ASN A 57 -5.16 -10.16 14.23
N ILE A 58 -4.83 -8.86 14.32
CA ILE A 58 -4.91 -7.91 13.21
C ILE A 58 -3.81 -8.20 12.19
N PHE A 59 -2.58 -8.43 12.67
CA PHE A 59 -1.45 -8.79 11.80
C PHE A 59 -1.75 -10.06 10.98
N THR A 60 -2.25 -11.10 11.64
CA THR A 60 -2.62 -12.38 11.00
C THR A 60 -3.82 -12.21 10.07
N PHE A 61 -4.84 -11.45 10.48
CA PHE A 61 -6.05 -11.23 9.68
C PHE A 61 -5.74 -10.47 8.39
N LEU A 62 -4.82 -9.52 8.43
CA LEU A 62 -4.38 -8.74 7.28
C LEU A 62 -3.33 -9.47 6.42
N ASP A 63 -2.89 -10.67 6.83
CA ASP A 63 -1.84 -11.48 6.18
C ASP A 63 -0.60 -10.67 5.79
N LEU A 64 -0.19 -9.77 6.70
CA LEU A 64 0.96 -8.89 6.50
C LEU A 64 2.24 -9.71 6.55
N ASP A 65 3.17 -9.39 5.66
CA ASP A 65 4.51 -9.98 5.71
C ASP A 65 5.49 -9.11 6.51
N ASP A 66 5.31 -7.79 6.48
CA ASP A 66 5.97 -6.84 7.37
C ASP A 66 5.07 -5.61 7.55
N TYR A 67 5.32 -4.81 8.59
CA TYR A 67 4.62 -3.55 8.77
C TYR A 67 5.43 -2.54 9.60
N ILE A 68 5.06 -1.27 9.44
CA ILE A 68 5.38 -0.22 10.42
C ILE A 68 4.09 0.47 10.82
N PHE A 69 3.96 0.77 12.09
CA PHE A 69 2.92 1.67 12.59
C PHE A 69 3.54 2.56 13.66
N ARG A 70 3.91 3.78 13.25
CA ARG A 70 4.77 4.65 14.05
C ARG A 70 4.33 6.10 13.93
N THR A 71 4.32 6.79 15.06
CA THR A 71 4.11 8.24 15.14
C THR A 71 5.46 8.93 15.25
N TYR A 72 5.67 9.89 14.36
CA TYR A 72 6.79 10.81 14.30
C TYR A 72 6.35 12.21 14.72
N GLU A 73 7.30 13.05 15.11
CA GLU A 73 7.05 14.44 15.45
C GLU A 73 8.14 15.35 14.88
N LYS A 74 7.73 16.51 14.35
CA LYS A 74 8.61 17.60 13.95
C LYS A 74 7.94 18.92 14.34
N ASP A 75 8.68 19.79 15.02
CA ASP A 75 8.20 21.11 15.46
C ASP A 75 6.86 21.09 16.23
N GLY A 76 6.63 20.03 17.02
CA GLY A 76 5.40 19.84 17.81
C GLY A 76 4.20 19.31 17.02
N VAL A 77 4.37 19.02 15.72
CA VAL A 77 3.34 18.40 14.87
C VAL A 77 3.61 16.90 14.80
N GLN A 78 2.59 16.10 15.11
CA GLN A 78 2.67 14.64 15.06
C GLN A 78 2.09 14.09 13.76
N ILE A 79 2.80 13.12 13.17
CA ILE A 79 2.40 12.42 11.95
C ILE A 79 2.49 10.93 12.23
N THR A 80 1.44 10.18 11.91
CA THR A 80 1.46 8.73 12.06
C THR A 80 1.55 8.06 10.70
N LEU A 81 2.61 7.27 10.51
CA LEU A 81 2.81 6.44 9.34
C LEU A 81 2.39 5.00 9.66
N TYR A 82 1.58 4.45 8.77
CA TYR A 82 1.28 3.04 8.70
C TYR A 82 1.66 2.51 7.31
N ILE A 83 2.46 1.45 7.26
CA ILE A 83 2.72 0.70 6.03
C ILE A 83 2.44 -0.77 6.34
N GLY A 84 1.49 -1.36 5.62
CA GLY A 84 1.32 -2.81 5.56
C GLY A 84 1.96 -3.35 4.29
N PHE A 85 2.89 -4.30 4.42
CA PHE A 85 3.72 -4.78 3.31
C PHE A 85 3.46 -6.25 2.99
N TYR A 86 3.52 -6.54 1.70
CA TYR A 86 3.18 -7.84 1.12
C TYR A 86 4.28 -8.24 0.12
N TYR A 87 4.81 -9.45 0.29
CA TYR A 87 5.80 -10.00 -0.63
C TYR A 87 5.21 -10.53 -1.93
N THR A 88 3.89 -10.71 -1.99
CA THR A 88 3.20 -11.23 -3.19
C THR A 88 1.90 -10.48 -3.46
N ALA A 89 1.57 -10.33 -4.75
CA ALA A 89 0.38 -9.64 -5.23
C ALA A 89 -0.94 -10.26 -4.74
N ASP A 90 -0.97 -11.56 -4.49
CA ASP A 90 -2.17 -12.28 -4.07
C ASP A 90 -2.68 -11.80 -2.71
N LYS A 91 -1.75 -11.46 -1.80
CA LYS A 91 -2.06 -11.01 -0.44
C LYS A 91 -2.57 -9.58 -0.37
N VAL A 92 -2.25 -8.73 -1.35
CA VAL A 92 -2.68 -7.33 -1.41
C VAL A 92 -4.20 -7.18 -1.43
N SER A 93 -4.92 -8.20 -1.90
CA SER A 93 -6.38 -8.22 -1.84
C SER A 93 -6.95 -8.15 -0.41
N ALA A 94 -6.14 -8.47 0.60
CA ALA A 94 -6.47 -8.31 2.02
C ALA A 94 -6.21 -6.89 2.56
N ALA A 95 -5.50 -6.03 1.82
CA ALA A 95 -5.34 -4.63 2.19
C ALA A 95 -6.71 -3.93 2.11
N HIS A 96 -7.24 -3.52 3.25
CA HIS A 96 -8.53 -2.86 3.32
C HIS A 96 -8.41 -1.36 3.08
N SER A 97 -9.29 -0.83 2.24
CA SER A 97 -9.38 0.60 1.99
C SER A 97 -9.84 1.38 3.24
N PRO A 98 -9.24 2.54 3.54
CA PRO A 98 -9.72 3.45 4.57
C PRO A 98 -11.21 3.78 4.42
N LEU A 99 -11.72 3.82 3.19
CA LEU A 99 -13.12 4.10 2.87
C LEU A 99 -14.09 3.06 3.43
N VAL A 100 -13.62 1.86 3.75
CA VAL A 100 -14.41 0.79 4.35
C VAL A 100 -14.06 0.67 5.85
N CYS A 101 -12.78 0.69 6.18
CA CYS A 101 -12.32 0.48 7.57
C CYS A 101 -12.72 1.60 8.52
N PHE A 102 -12.60 2.87 8.11
CA PHE A 102 -12.89 4.00 9.00
C PHE A 102 -14.38 4.06 9.36
N PRO A 103 -15.33 4.00 8.40
CA PRO A 103 -16.75 3.92 8.72
C PRO A 103 -17.11 2.71 9.58
N GLY A 104 -16.49 1.55 9.32
CA GLY A 104 -16.68 0.34 10.14
C GLY A 104 -16.23 0.50 11.60
N GLN A 105 -15.30 1.43 11.87
CA GLN A 105 -14.84 1.80 13.21
C GLN A 105 -15.62 2.99 13.81
N GLY A 106 -16.67 3.48 13.13
CA GLY A 106 -17.50 4.59 13.58
C GLY A 106 -17.02 5.98 13.18
N TRP A 107 -15.97 6.09 12.36
CA TRP A 107 -15.52 7.37 11.83
C TRP A 107 -16.44 7.86 10.72
N THR A 108 -16.70 9.16 10.69
CA THR A 108 -17.29 9.83 9.52
C THR A 108 -16.16 10.29 8.61
N ILE A 109 -16.25 10.02 7.32
CA ILE A 109 -15.21 10.41 6.35
C ILE A 109 -15.79 11.29 5.24
N THR A 110 -14.95 12.15 4.64
CA THR A 110 -15.29 12.87 3.41
C THR A 110 -15.16 11.99 2.18
N GLU A 111 -15.67 12.48 1.05
CA GLU A 111 -15.33 11.91 -0.25
C GLU A 111 -13.82 12.01 -0.51
N PRO A 112 -13.20 11.03 -1.17
CA PRO A 112 -11.77 11.07 -1.49
C PRO A 112 -11.43 12.18 -2.47
N GLU A 113 -10.45 12.99 -2.12
CA GLU A 113 -9.76 13.89 -3.04
C GLU A 113 -8.48 13.23 -3.54
N TYR A 114 -8.16 13.39 -4.84
CA TYR A 114 -6.99 12.76 -5.44
C TYR A 114 -5.91 13.79 -5.71
N GLY A 115 -4.67 13.43 -5.38
CA GLY A 115 -3.51 14.29 -5.54
C GLY A 115 -2.33 13.56 -6.13
N ARG A 116 -1.32 14.35 -6.50
CA ARG A 116 -0.03 13.88 -6.99
C ARG A 116 1.09 14.69 -6.37
N GLN A 117 2.16 14.03 -5.96
CA GLN A 117 3.39 14.65 -5.48
C GLN A 117 4.60 14.02 -6.20
N MET A 118 5.58 14.85 -6.54
CA MET A 118 6.88 14.37 -6.99
C MET A 118 7.83 14.33 -5.80
N VAL A 119 8.52 13.20 -5.60
CA VAL A 119 9.61 13.03 -4.63
C VAL A 119 10.82 12.48 -5.38
N GLY A 120 11.86 13.30 -5.55
CA GLY A 120 12.93 12.99 -6.50
C GLY A 120 12.36 12.75 -7.90
N ASP A 121 12.67 11.60 -8.49
CA ASP A 121 12.18 11.17 -9.80
C ASP A 121 10.88 10.34 -9.74
N HIS A 122 10.32 10.13 -8.54
CA HIS A 122 9.14 9.30 -8.36
C HIS A 122 7.86 10.14 -8.23
N GLN A 123 6.79 9.71 -8.90
CA GLN A 123 5.46 10.29 -8.75
C GLN A 123 4.61 9.45 -7.79
N ILE A 124 4.12 10.09 -6.73
CA ILE A 124 3.18 9.52 -5.78
C ILE A 124 1.77 9.99 -6.16
N ASN A 125 0.90 9.08 -6.58
CA ASN A 125 -0.52 9.29 -6.74
C ASN A 125 -1.22 8.86 -5.45
N TYR A 126 -1.87 9.79 -4.77
CA TYR A 126 -2.48 9.55 -3.46
C TYR A 126 -3.96 9.95 -3.42
N ALA A 127 -4.68 9.36 -2.49
CA ALA A 127 -6.01 9.80 -2.09
C ALA A 127 -5.95 10.43 -0.70
N GLN A 128 -6.80 11.41 -0.47
CA GLN A 128 -6.90 12.17 0.77
C GLN A 128 -8.36 12.18 1.24
N ILE A 129 -8.57 11.97 2.53
CA ILE A 129 -9.88 12.09 3.20
C ILE A 129 -9.70 12.76 4.57
N ASP A 130 -10.72 13.51 4.99
CA ASP A 130 -10.84 13.93 6.38
C ASP A 130 -11.68 12.90 7.14
N ALA A 131 -11.17 12.42 8.26
CA ALA A 131 -11.85 11.48 9.14
C ALA A 131 -12.19 12.13 10.48
N THR A 132 -13.42 11.96 10.96
CA THR A 132 -13.90 12.50 12.24
C THR A 132 -14.50 11.42 13.13
N LEU A 133 -14.09 11.37 14.40
CA LEU A 133 -14.68 10.54 15.46
C LEU A 133 -14.85 11.36 16.75
N GLY A 134 -16.08 11.76 17.04
CA GLY A 134 -16.37 12.65 18.17
C GLY A 134 -15.64 13.99 18.03
N ASN A 135 -14.68 14.27 18.92
CA ASN A 135 -13.84 15.47 18.89
C ASN A 135 -12.51 15.26 18.15
N GLN A 136 -12.21 14.03 17.72
CA GLN A 136 -11.01 13.71 16.98
C GLN A 136 -11.26 13.97 15.49
N LYS A 137 -10.32 14.64 14.84
CA LYS A 137 -10.31 14.88 13.41
C LYS A 137 -8.91 14.58 12.88
N GLU A 138 -8.82 13.87 11.77
CA GLU A 138 -7.56 13.47 11.16
C GLU A 138 -7.62 13.67 9.65
N LEU A 139 -6.55 14.22 9.09
CA LEU A 139 -6.25 14.15 7.67
C LEU A 139 -5.61 12.81 7.39
N ILE A 140 -6.21 12.04 6.50
CA ILE A 140 -5.70 10.74 6.08
C ILE A 140 -5.27 10.84 4.63
N VAL A 141 -3.98 10.61 4.37
CA VAL A 141 -3.43 10.48 3.02
C VAL A 141 -2.96 9.06 2.82
N TYR A 142 -3.37 8.40 1.73
CA TYR A 142 -3.05 7.00 1.50
C TYR A 142 -2.88 6.67 0.02
N TRP A 143 -2.16 5.58 -0.24
CA TRP A 143 -2.02 4.96 -1.55
C TRP A 143 -1.67 3.47 -1.42
N TYR A 144 -1.77 2.77 -2.54
CA TYR A 144 -1.26 1.43 -2.70
C TYR A 144 0.00 1.50 -3.57
N GLN A 145 1.08 0.92 -3.07
CA GLN A 145 2.36 0.82 -3.75
C GLN A 145 2.43 -0.52 -4.49
N SER A 146 2.93 -0.50 -5.72
CA SER A 146 3.38 -1.67 -6.47
C SER A 146 4.78 -1.36 -6.96
N HIS A 147 5.80 -1.83 -6.24
CA HIS A 147 7.20 -1.45 -6.50
C HIS A 147 7.39 0.07 -6.61
N ASP A 148 7.67 0.63 -7.79
CA ASP A 148 7.85 2.07 -8.03
C ASP A 148 6.55 2.81 -8.41
N ASP A 149 5.49 2.07 -8.73
CA ASP A 149 4.18 2.61 -9.10
C ASP A 149 3.24 2.83 -7.91
N THR A 150 2.42 3.87 -8.01
CA THR A 150 1.43 4.25 -6.98
C THR A 150 0.03 4.35 -7.56
N VAL A 151 -0.94 3.70 -6.89
CA VAL A 151 -2.35 3.73 -7.25
C VAL A 151 -3.23 4.07 -6.03
N THR A 152 -4.37 4.71 -6.27
CA THR A 152 -5.25 5.21 -5.19
C THR A 152 -6.35 4.24 -4.79
N HIS A 153 -6.44 3.09 -5.47
CA HIS A 153 -7.47 2.08 -5.28
C HIS A 153 -6.89 0.69 -5.46
N VAL A 154 -7.40 -0.28 -4.67
CA VAL A 154 -7.11 -1.69 -4.91
C VAL A 154 -7.81 -2.12 -6.20
N TYR A 155 -7.05 -2.57 -7.20
CA TYR A 155 -7.64 -3.26 -8.35
C TYR A 155 -8.15 -4.64 -7.90
N ARG A 156 -9.48 -4.79 -7.75
CA ARG A 156 -10.14 -6.03 -7.29
C ARG A 156 -10.41 -7.06 -8.39
N ASN A 157 -9.76 -6.96 -9.55
CA ASN A 157 -10.06 -7.85 -10.66
C ASN A 157 -9.20 -9.11 -10.60
N LYS A 158 -9.83 -10.25 -10.24
CA LYS A 158 -9.22 -11.60 -10.28
C LYS A 158 -8.56 -11.93 -11.64
N LEU A 159 -9.04 -11.33 -12.72
CA LEU A 159 -8.45 -11.47 -14.06
C LEU A 159 -7.09 -10.78 -14.20
N ASN A 160 -6.87 -9.65 -13.50
CA ASN A 160 -5.58 -8.98 -13.47
C ASN A 160 -4.57 -9.74 -12.61
N THR A 161 -4.99 -10.39 -11.52
CA THR A 161 -4.09 -11.27 -10.74
C THR A 161 -3.57 -12.42 -11.61
N PHE A 162 -4.43 -13.01 -12.44
CA PHE A 162 -4.01 -14.04 -13.39
C PHE A 162 -3.06 -13.50 -14.47
N TYR A 163 -3.36 -12.31 -15.03
CA TYR A 163 -2.48 -11.65 -15.99
C TYR A 163 -1.12 -11.27 -15.37
N ASN A 164 -1.12 -10.73 -14.15
CA ASN A 164 0.09 -10.35 -13.42
C ASN A 164 0.93 -11.58 -13.06
N LYS A 165 0.34 -12.69 -12.60
CA LYS A 165 1.06 -13.97 -12.40
C LYS A 165 1.76 -14.47 -13.68
N ILE A 166 1.19 -14.16 -14.85
CA ILE A 166 1.74 -14.61 -16.14
C ILE A 166 2.76 -13.60 -16.70
N PHE A 167 2.56 -12.29 -16.53
CA PHE A 167 3.30 -11.24 -17.26
C PHE A 167 4.04 -10.21 -16.39
N ASN A 168 3.73 -10.06 -15.09
CA ASN A 168 4.41 -9.10 -14.21
C ASN A 168 5.20 -9.82 -13.12
N ASP A 169 6.51 -9.57 -13.11
CA ASP A 169 7.44 -10.05 -12.08
C ASP A 169 7.37 -9.23 -10.78
N ASP A 170 6.56 -8.17 -10.73
CA ASP A 170 6.52 -7.31 -9.56
C ASP A 170 5.62 -7.86 -8.46
N GLN A 171 6.28 -8.42 -7.45
CA GLN A 171 5.63 -9.15 -6.35
C GLN A 171 5.41 -8.27 -5.11
N GLN A 172 6.13 -7.15 -5.00
CA GLN A 172 6.16 -6.35 -3.78
C GLN A 172 5.13 -5.24 -3.80
N HIS A 173 4.29 -5.25 -2.77
CA HIS A 173 3.22 -4.29 -2.64
C HIS A 173 3.11 -3.77 -1.23
N ALA A 174 2.59 -2.56 -1.11
CA ALA A 174 2.32 -1.97 0.18
C ALA A 174 1.01 -1.21 0.18
N PHE A 175 0.37 -1.12 1.33
CA PHE A 175 -0.61 -0.09 1.60
C PHE A 175 0.04 0.93 2.54
N VAL A 176 0.14 2.17 2.08
CA VAL A 176 0.76 3.27 2.83
C VAL A 176 -0.34 4.24 3.26
N ARG A 177 -0.32 4.64 4.54
CA ARG A 177 -1.24 5.60 5.12
C ARG A 177 -0.49 6.55 6.06
N ILE A 178 -0.68 7.84 5.83
CA ILE A 178 -0.23 8.94 6.66
C ILE A 178 -1.47 9.54 7.35
N SER A 179 -1.38 9.77 8.65
CA SER A 179 -2.45 10.35 9.46
C SER A 179 -1.91 11.54 10.24
N VAL A 180 -2.55 12.70 10.08
CA VAL A 180 -2.18 13.94 10.78
C VAL A 180 -3.40 14.47 11.53
N PRO A 181 -3.33 14.72 12.85
CA PRO A 181 -4.42 15.34 13.58
C PRO A 181 -4.77 16.72 13.03
N LEU A 182 -6.05 16.99 12.81
CA LEU A 182 -6.58 18.28 12.37
C LEU A 182 -6.82 19.17 13.60
N ASN A 183 -5.83 19.98 13.96
CA ASN A 183 -5.79 20.80 15.18
C ASN A 183 -5.86 22.31 14.89
N THR A 184 -6.61 22.72 13.86
CA THR A 184 -7.14 24.09 13.62
C THR A 184 -6.16 25.16 13.08
N ILE A 185 -4.98 24.80 12.58
CA ILE A 185 -3.99 25.81 12.09
C ILE A 185 -4.34 26.31 10.67
N SER A 186 -4.50 25.41 9.69
CA SER A 186 -4.97 25.69 8.31
C SER A 186 -4.88 24.41 7.44
N PRO A 187 -5.83 24.17 6.51
CA PRO A 187 -5.72 23.09 5.51
C PRO A 187 -4.43 23.12 4.68
N GLU A 188 -3.92 24.32 4.38
CA GLU A 188 -2.67 24.48 3.63
C GLU A 188 -1.45 24.05 4.44
N PHE A 189 -1.45 24.35 5.75
CA PHE A 189 -0.40 23.92 6.66
C PHE A 189 -0.38 22.40 6.78
N GLU A 190 -1.55 21.77 6.97
CA GLU A 190 -1.68 20.32 7.08
C GLU A 190 -1.20 19.60 5.82
N LYS A 191 -1.53 20.13 4.65
CA LYS A 191 -1.04 19.62 3.36
C LYS A 191 0.48 19.75 3.25
N ASN A 192 1.06 20.89 3.64
CA ASN A 192 2.51 21.08 3.61
C ASN A 192 3.23 20.10 4.55
N VAL A 193 2.69 19.89 5.75
CA VAL A 193 3.23 18.90 6.71
C VAL A 193 3.26 17.49 6.09
N VAL A 194 2.17 17.06 5.42
CA VAL A 194 2.15 15.76 4.75
C VAL A 194 3.13 15.70 3.59
N ASN A 195 3.19 16.76 2.78
CA ASN A 195 4.08 16.82 1.62
C ASN A 195 5.56 16.76 2.04
N ASP A 196 5.93 17.52 3.07
CA ASP A 196 7.27 17.53 3.65
C ASP A 196 7.61 16.15 4.19
N PHE A 197 6.72 15.52 4.95
CA PHE A 197 6.95 14.16 5.44
C PHE A 197 7.15 13.17 4.29
N MET A 198 6.32 13.21 3.25
CA MET A 198 6.48 12.38 2.05
C MET A 198 7.83 12.59 1.36
N ASN A 199 8.35 13.81 1.32
CA ASN A 199 9.67 14.08 0.74
C ASN A 199 10.80 13.41 1.53
N GLU A 200 10.70 13.35 2.86
CA GLU A 200 11.75 12.78 3.70
C GLU A 200 11.73 11.24 3.69
N PHE A 201 10.57 10.60 3.89
CA PHE A 201 10.55 9.14 4.11
C PHE A 201 10.50 8.32 2.81
N TYR A 202 9.98 8.88 1.72
CA TYR A 202 9.59 8.07 0.57
C TYR A 202 10.80 7.49 -0.17
N LEU A 203 11.93 8.21 -0.24
CA LEU A 203 13.14 7.69 -0.87
C LEU A 203 13.74 6.51 -0.10
N ASP A 204 13.72 6.56 1.24
CA ASP A 204 14.12 5.43 2.08
C ASP A 204 13.18 4.24 1.92
N PHE A 205 11.87 4.51 1.79
CA PHE A 205 10.88 3.47 1.50
C PHE A 205 11.11 2.81 0.13
N VAL A 206 11.35 3.59 -0.93
CA VAL A 206 11.70 3.04 -2.25
C VAL A 206 13.03 2.28 -2.19
N GLY A 207 14.02 2.79 -1.44
CA GLY A 207 15.26 2.08 -1.17
C GLY A 207 15.03 0.71 -0.54
N PHE A 208 14.10 0.63 0.43
CA PHE A 208 13.66 -0.64 1.01
C PHE A 208 13.01 -1.55 -0.04
N LEU A 209 12.15 -1.04 -0.93
CA LEU A 209 11.52 -1.83 -1.99
C LEU A 209 12.54 -2.42 -2.99
N ASN A 210 13.63 -1.70 -3.23
CA ASN A 210 14.68 -2.10 -4.18
C ASN A 210 15.77 -3.01 -3.57
N GLY A 211 15.89 -3.07 -2.24
CA GLY A 211 16.88 -3.90 -1.52
C GLY A 211 16.48 -5.37 -1.35
#